data_AF-A0A5C7P262-F1
#
_entry.id   AF-A0A5C7P262-F1
#
_cell.length_a   1.000
_cell.length_b   1.000
_cell.length_c   1.000
_cell.angle_alpha   90.00
_cell.angle_beta   90.00
_cell.angle_gamma   90.00
#
_symmetry.space_group_name_H-M   'P 1'
#
loop_
_entity.id
_entity.type
_entity.pdbx_description
1 polymer ?
#
loop_
_entity_poly.entity_id
_entity_poly.type
_entity_poly.pdbx_seq_one_letter_code
_entity_poly.pdbx_strand_id
1 'polypeptide(L)' 'MERGKSMSSEGLAIILGKGKPEGEEESESEGGADEALELATSEIFDAIKDGDKTKFKTALKDAVQMCYALEE' A
#
# COMPACT_ATOMS: atom_id res chain seq x y z
N MET A 1 21.76 20.03 22.15
CA MET A 1 20.69 19.08 21.80
C MET A 1 19.67 19.84 20.99
N GLU A 2 19.47 19.55 19.71
CA GLU A 2 18.14 19.74 19.12
C GLU A 2 17.76 18.43 18.45
N ARG A 3 16.85 17.74 19.13
CA ARG A 3 16.42 16.38 18.90
C ARG A 3 15.75 16.29 17.54
N GLY A 4 16.20 15.34 16.71
CA GLY A 4 15.31 14.71 15.75
C GLY A 4 14.05 14.27 16.50
N LYS A 5 12.92 14.91 16.20
CA LYS A 5 11.63 14.44 16.67
C LYS A 5 11.35 13.15 15.92
N SER A 6 11.79 12.03 16.49
CA SER A 6 11.29 10.70 16.15
C SER A 6 9.79 10.74 16.33
N MET A 7 9.03 10.76 15.23
CA MET A 7 7.61 10.46 15.28
C MET A 7 7.48 9.01 15.77
N SER A 8 6.60 8.81 16.74
CA SER A 8 6.39 7.49 17.34
C SER A 8 6.00 6.49 16.26
N SER A 9 6.56 5.28 16.36
CA SER A 9 6.27 4.12 15.51
C SER A 9 4.82 3.65 15.59
N GLU A 10 3.96 4.31 16.37
CA GLU A 10 2.53 4.03 16.51
C GLU A 10 1.75 4.38 15.24
N GLY A 11 2.16 5.42 14.48
CA GLY A 11 1.45 5.83 13.27
C GLY A 11 1.48 4.77 12.16
N LEU A 12 2.54 3.96 12.07
CA LEU A 12 2.69 2.92 11.05
C LEU A 12 1.94 1.63 11.41
N ALA A 13 1.82 1.32 12.70
CA ALA A 13 1.09 0.15 13.21
C ALA A 13 -0.44 0.30 13.11
N ILE A 14 -0.94 1.54 13.04
CA ILE A 14 -2.36 1.83 12.79
C ILE A 14 -2.71 1.62 11.32
N ILE A 15 -1.79 1.93 10.38
CA ILE A 15 -1.97 1.66 8.95
C ILE A 15 -1.84 0.16 8.65
N LEU A 16 -0.93 -0.54 9.33
CA LEU A 16 -0.76 -2.00 9.26
C LEU A 16 -1.73 -2.77 10.19
N GLY A 17 -2.84 -2.15 10.59
CA GLY A 17 -3.84 -2.73 11.47
C GLY A 17 -4.24 -4.14 11.01
N LYS A 18 -3.79 -5.15 11.77
CA LYS A 18 -4.37 -6.49 11.89
C LYS A 18 -5.13 -7.02 10.66
N GLY A 19 -4.43 -7.18 9.53
CA GLY A 19 -4.84 -8.13 8.51
C GLY A 19 -4.23 -9.49 8.84
N LYS A 20 -4.90 -10.30 9.65
CA LYS A 20 -4.74 -11.75 9.52
C LYS A 20 -5.92 -12.22 8.64
N PRO A 21 -5.76 -12.32 7.31
CA PRO A 21 -6.72 -13.03 6.49
C PRO A 21 -6.52 -14.51 6.75
N GLU A 22 -7.32 -15.06 7.67
CA GLU A 22 -7.68 -16.47 7.61
C GLU A 22 -8.95 -16.54 6.78
N GLY A 23 -8.83 -17.11 5.59
CA GLY A 23 -9.93 -17.23 4.64
C GLY A 23 -9.39 -17.45 3.24
N GLU A 24 -8.87 -18.65 2.99
CA GLU A 24 -8.95 -19.20 1.63
C GLU A 24 -10.44 -19.43 1.35
N GLU A 25 -11.01 -18.69 0.40
CA GLU A 25 -12.13 -19.17 -0.42
C GLU A 25 -11.94 -18.68 -1.85
N GLU A 26 -11.98 -19.65 -2.76
CA GLU A 26 -11.82 -19.52 -4.20
C GLU A 26 -12.96 -18.73 -4.84
N SER A 27 -12.67 -17.86 -5.81
CA SER A 27 -13.61 -17.57 -6.88
C SER A 27 -12.90 -17.10 -8.15
N GLU A 28 -13.10 -17.88 -9.20
CA GLU A 28 -12.72 -17.55 -10.56
C GLU A 28 -13.60 -16.41 -11.08
N SER A 29 -12.94 -15.36 -11.61
CA SER A 29 -13.44 -14.33 -12.53
C SER A 29 -13.36 -12.85 -12.07
N GLU A 30 -12.22 -12.41 -11.51
CA GLU A 30 -11.85 -10.97 -11.33
C GLU A 30 -10.34 -10.65 -11.59
N GLY A 31 -9.58 -11.56 -12.21
CA GLY A 31 -8.12 -11.58 -12.11
C GLY A 31 -7.31 -10.38 -12.62
N GLY A 32 -7.87 -9.45 -13.39
CA GLY A 32 -7.11 -8.29 -13.91
C GLY A 32 -7.03 -7.10 -12.97
N ALA A 33 -8.11 -6.83 -12.22
CA ALA A 33 -8.15 -5.71 -11.27
C ALA A 33 -7.35 -6.05 -10.00
N ASP A 34 -7.44 -7.31 -9.56
CA ASP A 34 -6.70 -7.82 -8.41
C ASP A 34 -5.18 -7.83 -8.68
N GLU A 35 -4.73 -8.30 -9.85
CA GLU A 35 -3.32 -8.25 -10.21
C GLU A 35 -2.77 -6.81 -10.24
N ALA A 36 -3.57 -5.85 -10.70
CA ALA A 36 -3.16 -4.44 -10.77
C ALA A 36 -3.06 -3.81 -9.37
N LEU A 37 -3.98 -4.16 -8.46
CA LEU A 37 -3.96 -3.77 -7.05
C LEU A 37 -2.78 -4.38 -6.28
N GLU A 38 -2.47 -5.66 -6.52
CA GLU A 38 -1.31 -6.33 -5.93
C GLU A 38 0.00 -5.69 -6.39
N LEU A 39 0.12 -5.38 -7.68
CA LEU A 39 1.28 -4.69 -8.25
C LEU A 39 1.48 -3.31 -7.61
N ALA A 40 0.42 -2.50 -7.57
CA ALA A 40 0.45 -1.17 -6.98
C ALA A 40 0.84 -1.21 -5.50
N THR A 41 0.35 -2.22 -4.77
CA THR A 41 0.71 -2.46 -3.37
C THR A 41 2.19 -2.80 -3.22
N SER A 42 2.72 -3.69 -4.07
CA SER A 42 4.14 -4.05 -4.05
C SER A 42 5.06 -2.84 -4.31
N GLU A 43 4.73 -1.99 -5.28
CA GLU A 43 5.53 -0.81 -5.60
C GLU A 43 5.58 0.21 -4.44
N ILE A 44 4.46 0.37 -3.73
CA ILE A 44 4.41 1.20 -2.51
C ILE A 44 5.32 0.62 -1.43
N PHE A 45 5.27 -0.70 -1.18
CA PHE A 45 6.12 -1.35 -0.19
C PHE A 45 7.61 -1.24 -0.52
N ASP A 46 7.97 -1.41 -1.79
CA ASP A 46 9.37 -1.30 -2.22
C ASP A 46 9.87 0.14 -2.09
N ALA A 47 9.04 1.14 -2.42
CA ALA A 47 9.37 2.53 -2.16
C ALA A 47 9.57 2.86 -0.67
N ILE A 48 8.79 2.23 0.22
CA ILE A 48 8.97 2.36 1.67
C ILE A 48 10.30 1.72 2.11
N LYS A 49 10.62 0.51 1.62
CA LYS A 49 11.88 -0.19 1.93
C LYS A 49 13.10 0.60 1.46
N ASP A 50 13.02 1.17 0.26
CA ASP A 50 14.06 2.02 -0.34
C ASP A 50 14.22 3.36 0.42
N GLY A 51 13.23 3.74 1.23
CA GLY A 51 13.18 5.06 1.87
C GLY A 51 13.02 6.21 0.86
N ASP A 52 12.62 5.91 -0.38
CA ASP A 52 12.49 6.87 -1.47
C ASP A 52 11.11 7.52 -1.44
N LYS A 53 11.07 8.70 -0.83
CA LYS A 53 9.85 9.52 -0.71
C LYS A 53 9.25 9.93 -2.06
N THR A 54 10.05 10.00 -3.11
CA THR A 54 9.58 10.39 -4.44
C THR A 54 8.86 9.21 -5.07
N LYS A 55 9.50 8.02 -5.08
CA LYS A 55 8.86 6.79 -5.55
C LYS A 55 7.58 6.48 -4.78
N PHE A 56 7.59 6.63 -3.46
CA PHE A 56 6.42 6.36 -2.62
C PHE A 56 5.24 7.26 -2.99
N LYS A 57 5.48 8.55 -3.21
CA LYS A 57 4.43 9.49 -3.62
C LYS A 57 3.87 9.16 -5.01
N THR A 58 4.74 8.76 -5.94
CA THR A 58 4.34 8.37 -7.29
C THR A 58 3.47 7.11 -7.24
N ALA A 59 3.98 6.03 -6.63
CA ALA A 59 3.25 4.77 -6.50
C ALA A 59 1.91 4.93 -5.78
N LEU A 60 1.86 5.75 -4.73
CA LEU A 60 0.62 6.05 -4.01
C LEU A 60 -0.39 6.81 -4.89
N LYS A 61 0.08 7.77 -5.69
CA LYS A 61 -0.80 8.52 -6.60
C LYS A 61 -1.38 7.60 -7.67
N ASP A 62 -0.55 6.73 -8.25
CA ASP A 62 -0.95 5.83 -9.32
C ASP A 62 -1.96 4.78 -8.79
N ALA A 63 -1.74 4.25 -7.59
CA ALA A 63 -2.68 3.37 -6.91
C ALA A 63 -4.06 4.04 -6.67
N VAL A 64 -4.07 5.30 -6.20
CA VAL A 64 -5.32 6.04 -5.98
C VAL A 64 -6.07 6.29 -7.29
N GLN A 65 -5.35 6.64 -8.37
CA GLN A 65 -5.97 6.83 -9.69
C GLN A 65 -6.57 5.53 -10.23
N MET A 66 -5.91 4.39 -9.97
CA MET A 66 -6.42 3.08 -10.34
C MET A 66 -7.71 2.73 -9.59
N CYS A 67 -7.77 2.99 -8.29
CA CYS A 67 -9.00 2.79 -7.50
C CYS A 67 -10.18 3.60 -8.07
N TYR A 68 -9.96 4.86 -8.43
CA TYR A 68 -11.01 5.68 -9.05
C TYR A 68 -11.47 5.13 -10.41
N ALA A 69 -10.55 4.57 -11.20
CA ALA A 69 -10.87 4.00 -12.50
C ALA A 69 -11.62 2.65 -12.41
N LEU A 70 -11.56 1.96 -11.26
CA LEU A 70 -12.29 0.71 -11.00
C LEU A 70 -13.72 0.96 -10.47
N GLU A 71 -14.01 2.16 -9.94
CA GLU A 71 -15.33 2.54 -9.44
C GLU A 71 -16.29 3.07 -10.54
N GLU A 72 -15.80 3.30 -11.76
CA GLU A 72 -16.58 3.69 -12.97
C GLU A 72 -16.88 2.50 -13.90
#